data_AF-A0A2R5FA90-F1
#
_entry.id   AF-A0A2R5FA90-F1
#
_cell.length_a   1.000
_cell.length_b   1.000
_cell.length_c   1.000
_cell.angle_alpha   90.00
_cell.angle_beta   90.00
_cell.angle_gamma   90.00
#
_symmetry.space_group_name_H-M   'P 1'
#
loop_
_entity.id
_entity.type
_entity.pdbx_description
1 polymer ?
#
loop_
_entity_poly.entity_id
_entity_poly.type
_entity_poly.pdbx_seq_one_letter_code
_entity_poly.pdbx_strand_id
1 'polypeptide(L)'
;MRINRTILAASIATAAIFIHQNLMAAEGQMQQFVATQDGSPLQIKPELFDTPAAKEFAATGKNTYIGNQDAIARGKKLFQLYSCTQCHGGDAQGQTGPSLHGPNFHYAKDATNKGMFETIWHGTNGGMGAKGKGLMDPTDPTNGLTPDEVLKIEAWIRTHGSITGNEKS
;
A
#
# COMPACT_ATOMS: atom_id res chain seq x y z
N MET A 1 76.00 1.20 15.51
CA MET A 1 75.32 -0.02 15.00
C MET A 1 73.83 0.25 15.06
N ARG A 2 73.18 0.41 13.90
CA ARG A 2 71.76 0.75 13.74
C ARG A 2 70.91 -0.51 13.92
N ILE A 3 69.82 -0.41 14.69
CA ILE A 3 68.69 -1.34 14.56
C ILE A 3 67.42 -0.49 14.53
N ASN A 4 66.90 -0.31 13.31
CA ASN A 4 65.57 0.22 13.05
C ASN A 4 64.53 -0.81 13.50
N ARG A 5 63.54 -0.36 14.29
CA ARG A 5 62.27 -1.07 14.44
C ARG A 5 61.14 -0.13 14.09
N THR A 6 60.69 -0.30 12.86
CA THR A 6 59.43 0.15 12.30
C THR A 6 58.30 -0.28 13.23
N ILE A 7 57.54 0.67 13.80
CA ILE A 7 56.25 0.36 14.44
C ILE A 7 55.15 0.88 13.52
N LEU A 8 54.37 -0.10 13.08
CA LEU A 8 53.22 -0.02 12.20
C LEU A 8 52.07 0.74 12.88
N ALA A 9 51.38 1.56 12.11
CA ALA A 9 50.15 2.23 12.51
C ALA A 9 49.06 1.22 12.92
N ALA A 10 48.33 1.53 14.00
CA ALA A 10 47.07 0.87 14.33
C ALA A 10 45.99 1.93 14.50
N SER A 11 45.23 2.15 13.42
CA SER A 11 44.01 2.93 13.38
C SER A 11 42.94 2.22 14.21
N ILE A 12 42.52 2.80 15.33
CA ILE A 12 41.28 2.42 16.01
C ILE A 12 40.24 3.48 15.65
N ALA A 13 39.54 3.26 14.54
CA ALA A 13 38.30 3.96 14.27
C ALA A 13 37.25 3.40 15.24
N THR A 14 37.04 4.08 16.36
CA THR A 14 35.86 3.86 17.20
C THR A 14 34.62 4.15 16.36
N ALA A 15 33.93 3.10 15.93
CA ALA A 15 32.60 3.19 15.33
C ALA A 15 31.64 3.80 16.36
N ALA A 16 31.34 5.08 16.20
CA ALA A 16 30.22 5.71 16.88
C ALA A 16 28.94 5.07 16.34
N ILE A 17 28.42 4.11 17.11
CA ILE A 17 27.09 3.53 16.92
C ILE A 17 26.09 4.67 17.12
N PHE A 18 25.63 5.27 16.02
CA PHE A 18 24.51 6.20 16.02
C PHE A 18 23.20 5.41 16.20
N ILE A 19 22.88 5.06 17.45
CA ILE A 19 21.50 4.75 17.84
C ILE A 19 20.79 6.10 17.98
N HIS A 20 20.17 6.57 16.89
CA HIS A 20 19.10 7.55 17.02
C HIS A 20 17.78 6.81 16.95
N GLN A 21 17.23 6.57 18.15
CA GLN A 21 15.84 6.19 18.37
C GLN A 21 14.96 7.31 17.79
N ASN A 22 14.19 6.99 16.75
CA ASN A 22 13.08 7.84 16.33
C ASN A 22 11.93 7.64 17.31
N LEU A 23 11.88 8.48 18.35
CA LEU A 23 10.71 8.65 19.19
C LEU A 23 10.17 10.07 18.96
N MET A 24 9.35 10.22 17.92
CA MET A 24 8.54 11.41 17.69
C MET A 24 7.08 11.04 17.95
N ALA A 25 6.46 11.82 18.83
CA ALA A 25 5.17 11.56 19.42
C ALA A 25 4.00 12.03 18.54
N ALA A 26 2.95 11.19 18.54
CA ALA A 26 1.52 11.43 18.37
C ALA A 26 1.02 12.88 18.10
N GLU A 27 1.07 13.28 16.83
CA GLU A 27 -0.11 13.66 16.06
C GLU A 27 -0.14 12.66 14.90
N GLY A 28 -1.16 11.81 14.80
CA GLY A 28 -1.09 10.52 14.07
C GLY A 28 -0.52 10.66 12.66
N GLN A 29 0.78 10.38 12.50
CA GLN A 29 1.45 10.54 11.21
C GLN A 29 0.99 9.40 10.31
N MET A 30 0.16 9.76 9.33
CA MET A 30 -0.13 8.90 8.19
C MET A 30 1.19 8.46 7.55
N GLN A 31 1.34 7.17 7.30
CA GLN A 31 2.49 6.64 6.59
C GLN A 31 2.58 7.21 5.17
N GLN A 32 3.78 7.20 4.61
CA GLN A 32 3.97 7.64 3.23
C GLN A 32 3.40 6.63 2.23
N PHE A 33 2.57 7.11 1.32
CA PHE A 33 2.11 6.37 0.16
C PHE A 33 2.89 6.78 -1.10
N VAL A 34 3.13 5.82 -2.01
CA VAL A 34 3.89 6.05 -3.25
C VAL A 34 3.18 5.50 -4.49
N ALA A 35 3.30 6.19 -5.61
CA ALA A 35 2.74 5.77 -6.88
C ALA A 35 3.36 4.45 -7.34
N THR A 36 2.54 3.53 -7.84
CA THR A 36 3.02 2.24 -8.36
C THR A 36 3.82 2.39 -9.66
N GLN A 37 3.66 3.50 -10.38
CA GLN A 37 4.31 3.74 -11.68
C GLN A 37 5.80 4.10 -11.55
N ASP A 38 6.15 4.95 -10.59
CA ASP A 38 7.49 5.54 -10.49
C ASP A 38 7.99 5.74 -9.04
N GLY A 39 7.19 5.39 -8.02
CA GLY A 39 7.54 5.56 -6.62
C GLY A 39 7.45 7.00 -6.11
N SER A 40 6.91 7.93 -6.89
CA SER A 40 6.69 9.31 -6.44
C SER A 40 5.69 9.36 -5.27
N PRO A 41 5.84 10.31 -4.31
CA PRO A 41 4.92 10.41 -3.18
C PRO A 41 3.48 10.72 -3.62
N LEU A 42 2.51 9.97 -3.09
CA LEU A 42 1.09 10.26 -3.28
C LEU A 42 0.62 11.30 -2.27
N GLN A 43 0.03 12.39 -2.78
CA GLN A 43 -0.58 13.43 -1.96
C GLN A 43 -2.06 13.12 -1.73
N ILE A 44 -2.34 12.31 -0.71
CA ILE A 44 -3.71 11.95 -0.33
C ILE A 44 -4.15 12.85 0.83
N LYS A 45 -5.26 13.56 0.62
CA LYS A 45 -5.86 14.44 1.62
C LYS A 45 -6.18 13.66 2.91
N PRO A 46 -5.63 14.04 4.09
CA PRO A 46 -5.89 13.35 5.35
C PRO A 46 -7.37 13.24 5.72
N GLU A 47 -8.17 14.21 5.28
CA GLU A 47 -9.61 14.27 5.52
C GLU A 47 -10.38 13.13 4.83
N LEU A 48 -9.77 12.46 3.84
CA LEU A 48 -10.36 11.29 3.19
C LEU A 48 -10.26 10.03 4.05
N PHE A 49 -9.41 10.00 5.08
CA PHE A 49 -9.31 8.90 6.04
C PHE A 49 -10.20 9.20 7.25
N ASP A 50 -11.52 9.23 7.03
CA ASP A 50 -12.52 9.69 8.01
C ASP A 50 -13.09 8.55 8.89
N THR A 51 -12.99 7.29 8.46
CA THR A 51 -13.43 6.12 9.23
C THR A 51 -12.35 5.55 10.16
N PRO A 52 -12.70 4.82 11.23
CA PRO A 52 -11.71 4.16 12.09
C PRO A 52 -10.78 3.21 11.32
N ALA A 53 -11.32 2.46 10.35
CA ALA A 53 -10.53 1.55 9.51
C ALA A 53 -9.57 2.31 8.60
N ALA A 54 -10.03 3.40 7.99
CA ALA A 54 -9.17 4.25 7.16
C ALA A 54 -8.06 4.93 7.98
N LYS A 55 -8.36 5.39 9.20
CA LYS A 55 -7.35 5.98 10.11
C LYS A 55 -6.31 4.97 10.56
N GLU A 56 -6.75 3.77 10.95
CA GLU A 56 -5.83 2.67 11.30
C GLU A 56 -4.93 2.30 10.13
N PHE A 57 -5.52 2.18 8.94
CA PHE A 57 -4.78 1.90 7.71
C PHE A 57 -3.77 3.01 7.38
N ALA A 58 -4.18 4.29 7.46
CA ALA A 58 -3.29 5.42 7.28
C ALA A 58 -2.07 5.36 8.21
N ALA A 59 -2.29 5.00 9.48
CA ALA A 59 -1.21 4.93 10.47
C ALA A 59 -0.33 3.67 10.33
N THR A 60 -0.90 2.52 9.98
CA THR A 60 -0.24 1.21 10.16
C THR A 60 -0.14 0.37 8.90
N GLY A 61 -0.93 0.66 7.87
CA GLY A 61 -0.97 -0.10 6.61
C GLY A 61 -1.77 -1.38 6.75
N LYS A 62 -2.40 -1.59 7.92
CA LYS A 62 -3.26 -2.72 8.20
C LYS A 62 -4.69 -2.39 7.82
N ASN A 63 -5.33 -3.32 7.14
CA ASN A 63 -6.73 -3.25 6.80
C ASN A 63 -7.52 -4.04 7.86
N THR A 64 -8.33 -3.36 8.67
CA THR A 64 -9.15 -3.98 9.71
C THR A 64 -10.42 -4.63 9.18
N TYR A 65 -10.72 -4.50 7.89
CA TYR A 65 -11.83 -5.18 7.24
C TYR A 65 -11.53 -6.61 6.81
N ILE A 66 -10.28 -7.08 6.90
CA ILE A 66 -9.97 -8.48 6.58
C ILE A 66 -10.77 -9.42 7.49
N GLY A 67 -11.58 -10.29 6.87
CA GLY A 67 -12.48 -11.23 7.57
C GLY A 67 -13.84 -10.65 7.98
N ASN A 68 -14.06 -9.34 7.84
CA ASN A 68 -15.34 -8.70 8.16
C ASN A 68 -16.36 -8.93 7.02
N GLN A 69 -17.41 -9.69 7.29
CA GLN A 69 -18.37 -10.11 6.26
C GLN A 69 -19.15 -8.97 5.61
N ASP A 70 -19.55 -7.96 6.37
CA ASP A 70 -20.27 -6.80 5.83
C ASP A 70 -19.37 -5.98 4.92
N ALA A 71 -18.13 -5.74 5.33
CA ALA A 71 -17.13 -5.04 4.54
C ALA A 71 -16.80 -5.79 3.24
N ILE A 72 -16.64 -7.11 3.31
CA ILE A 72 -16.43 -8.00 2.16
C ILE A 72 -17.61 -7.90 1.19
N ALA A 73 -18.85 -7.97 1.68
CA ALA A 73 -20.04 -7.86 0.83
C ALA A 73 -20.15 -6.49 0.15
N ARG A 74 -19.75 -5.41 0.84
CA ARG A 74 -19.66 -4.06 0.25
C ARG A 74 -18.52 -3.97 -0.76
N GLY A 75 -17.36 -4.56 -0.46
CA GLY A 75 -16.20 -4.63 -1.35
C GLY A 75 -16.53 -5.27 -2.69
N LYS A 76 -17.24 -6.41 -2.67
CA LYS A 76 -17.72 -7.07 -3.90
C LYS A 76 -18.56 -6.14 -4.77
N LYS A 77 -19.50 -5.41 -4.17
CA LYS A 77 -20.37 -4.46 -4.90
C LYS A 77 -19.55 -3.31 -5.50
N LEU A 78 -18.60 -2.77 -4.74
CA LEU A 78 -17.72 -1.71 -5.21
C LEU A 78 -16.81 -2.18 -6.35
N PHE A 79 -16.25 -3.39 -6.27
CA PHE A 79 -15.44 -3.99 -7.32
C PHE A 79 -16.21 -4.11 -8.65
N GLN A 80 -17.50 -4.45 -8.58
CA GLN A 80 -18.39 -4.46 -9.75
C GLN A 80 -18.69 -3.03 -10.24
N LEU A 81 -19.06 -2.12 -9.33
CA LEU A 81 -19.47 -0.77 -9.65
C LEU A 81 -18.37 0.06 -10.31
N TYR A 82 -17.11 -0.14 -9.90
CA TYR A 82 -15.95 0.58 -10.43
C TYR A 82 -15.29 -0.14 -11.62
N SER A 83 -16.02 -1.08 -12.24
CA SER A 83 -15.67 -1.82 -13.45
C SER A 83 -14.40 -2.66 -13.32
N CYS A 84 -14.01 -3.06 -12.11
CA CYS A 84 -12.83 -3.90 -11.89
C CYS A 84 -13.03 -5.29 -12.53
N THR A 85 -14.26 -5.79 -12.53
CA THR A 85 -14.63 -7.09 -13.13
C THR A 85 -14.37 -7.16 -14.64
N GLN A 86 -14.37 -6.03 -15.34
CA GLN A 86 -14.19 -5.99 -16.79
C GLN A 86 -12.77 -6.37 -17.23
N CYS A 87 -11.79 -6.19 -16.33
CA CYS A 87 -10.40 -6.54 -16.59
C CYS A 87 -9.95 -7.71 -15.72
N HIS A 88 -10.37 -7.78 -14.46
CA HIS A 88 -9.90 -8.78 -13.51
C HIS A 88 -10.87 -9.97 -13.34
N GLY A 89 -11.98 -10.02 -14.09
CA GLY A 89 -12.98 -11.08 -13.98
C GLY A 89 -13.94 -10.89 -12.79
N GLY A 90 -15.07 -11.61 -12.83
CA GLY A 90 -16.15 -11.48 -11.85
C GLY A 90 -15.77 -11.81 -10.40
N ASP A 91 -14.81 -12.71 -10.22
CA ASP A 91 -14.27 -13.16 -8.93
C ASP A 91 -12.80 -12.75 -8.78
N ALA A 92 -12.34 -11.70 -9.48
CA ALA A 92 -10.95 -11.24 -9.47
C ALA A 92 -9.90 -12.28 -9.93
N GLN A 93 -10.32 -13.31 -10.64
CA GLN A 93 -9.49 -14.42 -11.11
C GLN A 93 -8.59 -14.10 -12.30
N GLY A 94 -8.71 -12.89 -12.86
CA GLY A 94 -8.04 -12.44 -14.07
C GLY A 94 -8.90 -12.64 -15.32
N GLN A 95 -8.73 -11.73 -16.28
CA GLN A 95 -9.31 -11.82 -17.62
C GLN A 95 -8.36 -11.13 -18.60
N THR A 96 -8.59 -9.85 -18.89
CA THR A 96 -7.67 -9.00 -19.66
C THR A 96 -6.52 -8.51 -18.78
N GLY A 97 -6.82 -8.18 -17.53
CA GLY A 97 -5.86 -7.90 -16.46
C GLY A 97 -5.50 -9.17 -15.67
N PRO A 98 -4.43 -9.11 -14.85
CA PRO A 98 -3.96 -10.26 -14.09
C PRO A 98 -4.96 -10.70 -13.01
N SER A 99 -4.79 -11.94 -12.54
CA SER A 99 -5.46 -12.41 -11.32
C SER A 99 -5.03 -11.59 -10.10
N LEU A 100 -5.95 -11.38 -9.17
CA LEU A 100 -5.71 -10.69 -7.90
C LEU A 100 -5.76 -11.65 -6.69
N HIS A 101 -5.79 -12.96 -6.91
CA HIS A 101 -5.89 -13.95 -5.82
C HIS A 101 -4.59 -14.10 -5.01
N GLY A 102 -3.46 -13.63 -5.52
CA GLY A 102 -2.17 -13.82 -4.87
C GLY A 102 -1.79 -15.31 -4.71
N PRO A 103 -0.71 -15.61 -3.98
CA PRO A 103 0.24 -14.66 -3.39
C PRO A 103 1.17 -14.01 -4.43
N ASN A 104 1.18 -14.53 -5.66
CA ASN A 104 2.04 -14.03 -6.74
C ASN A 104 1.32 -12.93 -7.53
N PHE A 105 1.50 -11.68 -7.12
CA PHE A 105 0.95 -10.51 -7.80
C PHE A 105 1.89 -10.01 -8.90
N HIS A 106 1.32 -9.30 -9.88
CA HIS A 106 2.11 -8.64 -10.92
C HIS A 106 3.07 -7.59 -10.33
N TYR A 107 2.58 -6.76 -9.41
CA TYR A 107 3.42 -5.90 -8.58
C TYR A 107 3.61 -6.57 -7.22
N ALA A 108 4.85 -6.92 -6.87
CA ALA A 108 5.14 -7.66 -5.63
C ALA A 108 4.65 -6.93 -4.35
N LYS A 109 4.58 -5.59 -4.39
CA LYS A 109 4.03 -4.77 -3.29
C LYS A 109 2.55 -5.05 -3.01
N ASP A 110 1.78 -5.51 -3.99
CA ASP A 110 0.35 -5.81 -3.83
C ASP A 110 0.09 -7.03 -2.92
N ALA A 111 1.16 -7.72 -2.50
CA ALA A 111 1.10 -8.67 -1.41
C ALA A 111 0.80 -8.03 -0.05
N THR A 112 0.95 -6.70 0.11
CA THR A 112 0.49 -5.95 1.29
C THR A 112 -0.73 -5.11 0.97
N ASN A 113 -1.53 -4.78 1.99
CA ASN A 113 -2.68 -3.89 1.80
C ASN A 113 -2.23 -2.47 1.44
N LYS A 114 -1.14 -1.96 2.03
CA LYS A 114 -0.52 -0.70 1.59
C LYS A 114 -0.20 -0.68 0.09
N GLY A 115 0.45 -1.73 -0.42
CA GLY A 115 0.85 -1.76 -1.81
C GLY A 115 -0.32 -1.88 -2.77
N MET A 116 -1.30 -2.72 -2.45
CA MET A 116 -2.53 -2.86 -3.24
C MET A 116 -3.33 -1.54 -3.25
N PHE A 117 -3.43 -0.86 -2.11
CA PHE A 117 -4.07 0.44 -2.01
C PHE A 117 -3.41 1.46 -2.95
N GLU A 118 -2.08 1.56 -2.93
CA GLU A 118 -1.32 2.47 -3.80
C GLU A 118 -1.58 2.19 -5.29
N THR A 119 -1.62 0.92 -5.65
CA THR A 119 -1.91 0.45 -7.02
C THR A 119 -3.35 0.80 -7.43
N ILE A 120 -4.34 0.57 -6.57
CA ILE A 120 -5.74 0.93 -6.84
C ILE A 120 -5.91 2.45 -6.91
N TRP A 121 -5.29 3.17 -5.98
CA TRP A 121 -5.44 4.61 -5.81
C TRP A 121 -4.94 5.37 -7.04
N HIS A 122 -3.69 5.11 -7.44
CA HIS A 122 -3.01 5.86 -8.50
C HIS A 122 -3.05 5.16 -9.87
N GLY A 123 -3.37 3.87 -9.92
CA GLY A 123 -3.27 3.09 -11.14
C GLY A 123 -1.84 2.70 -11.50
N THR A 124 -1.66 2.25 -12.74
CA THR A 124 -0.44 1.59 -13.21
C THR A 124 -0.09 1.99 -14.64
N ASN A 125 1.12 1.66 -15.08
CA ASN A 125 1.52 1.78 -16.49
C ASN A 125 0.96 0.64 -17.37
N GLY A 126 0.25 -0.34 -16.79
CA GLY A 126 -0.32 -1.50 -17.49
C GLY A 126 -1.74 -1.30 -18.00
N GLY A 127 -2.25 -0.07 -18.04
CA GLY A 127 -3.60 0.25 -18.52
C GLY A 127 -4.69 0.23 -17.43
N MET A 128 -4.35 -0.08 -16.17
CA MET A 128 -5.26 0.17 -15.04
C MET A 128 -5.15 1.65 -14.62
N GLY A 129 -6.15 2.45 -15.00
CA GLY A 129 -6.24 3.85 -14.57
C GLY A 129 -6.50 4.00 -13.06
N ALA A 130 -6.20 5.19 -12.54
CA ALA A 130 -6.45 5.54 -11.14
C ALA A 130 -7.91 5.34 -10.74
N LYS A 131 -8.14 4.91 -9.50
CA LYS A 131 -9.48 4.80 -8.92
C LYS A 131 -9.67 5.68 -7.69
N GLY A 132 -8.62 6.28 -7.14
CA GLY A 132 -8.70 7.15 -5.97
C GLY A 132 -9.51 8.42 -6.24
N LYS A 133 -10.23 8.89 -5.21
CA LYS A 133 -11.01 10.12 -5.26
C LYS A 133 -10.12 11.32 -5.62
N GLY A 134 -10.52 12.06 -6.65
CA GLY A 134 -9.76 13.20 -7.19
C GLY A 134 -8.66 12.83 -8.18
N LEU A 135 -8.43 11.54 -8.45
CA LEU A 135 -7.49 11.04 -9.47
C LEU A 135 -8.20 10.26 -10.58
N MET A 136 -9.32 9.60 -10.26
CA MET A 136 -10.02 8.73 -11.20
C MET A 136 -10.59 9.49 -12.41
N ASP A 137 -11.09 10.70 -12.18
CA ASP A 137 -11.68 11.55 -13.20
C ASP A 137 -11.01 12.92 -13.18
N PRO A 138 -10.22 13.28 -14.22
CA PRO A 138 -9.55 14.57 -14.26
C PRO A 138 -10.53 15.74 -14.45
N THR A 139 -11.79 15.48 -14.78
CA THR A 139 -12.83 16.49 -14.99
C THR A 139 -13.70 16.74 -13.76
N ASP A 140 -13.71 15.80 -12.80
CA ASP A 140 -14.46 15.91 -11.55
C ASP A 140 -13.63 15.42 -10.34
N PRO A 141 -13.08 16.35 -9.53
CA PRO A 141 -12.26 15.99 -8.38
C PRO A 141 -13.04 15.32 -7.24
N THR A 142 -14.37 15.26 -7.33
CA THR A 142 -15.23 14.59 -6.36
C THR A 142 -15.50 13.12 -6.71
N ASN A 143 -15.17 12.70 -7.92
CA ASN A 143 -15.33 11.33 -8.39
C ASN A 143 -14.14 10.44 -7.96
N GLY A 144 -14.38 9.13 -7.86
CA GLY A 144 -13.42 8.11 -7.42
C GLY A 144 -13.73 7.50 -6.04
N LEU A 145 -12.97 6.46 -5.69
CA LEU A 145 -13.06 5.72 -4.44
C LEU A 145 -12.45 6.50 -3.28
N THR A 146 -13.15 6.52 -2.16
CA THR A 146 -12.57 6.91 -0.87
C THR A 146 -11.61 5.83 -0.35
N PRO A 147 -10.68 6.17 0.57
CA PRO A 147 -9.81 5.18 1.18
C PRO A 147 -10.58 4.03 1.82
N ASP A 148 -11.66 4.33 2.53
CA ASP A 148 -12.53 3.34 3.17
C ASP A 148 -13.16 2.35 2.17
N GLU A 149 -13.52 2.81 0.98
CA GLU A 149 -14.06 1.97 -0.10
C GLU A 149 -12.98 1.09 -0.74
N VAL A 150 -11.76 1.62 -0.94
CA VAL A 150 -10.61 0.82 -1.40
C VAL A 150 -10.34 -0.32 -0.41
N LEU A 151 -10.32 -0.04 0.90
CA LEU A 151 -10.09 -1.06 1.93
C LEU A 151 -11.15 -2.16 1.92
N LYS A 152 -12.42 -1.83 1.62
CA LYS A 152 -13.48 -2.85 1.48
C LYS A 152 -13.27 -3.71 0.23
N ILE A 153 -12.85 -3.11 -0.88
CA ILE A 153 -12.49 -3.84 -2.10
C ILE A 153 -11.34 -4.82 -1.80
N GLU A 154 -10.28 -4.36 -1.15
CA GLU A 154 -9.16 -5.21 -0.75
C GLU A 154 -9.63 -6.37 0.13
N ALA A 155 -10.45 -6.09 1.15
CA ALA A 155 -10.99 -7.12 2.03
C ALA A 155 -11.72 -8.22 1.25
N TRP A 156 -12.47 -7.86 0.22
CA TRP A 156 -13.10 -8.83 -0.68
C TRP A 156 -12.07 -9.58 -1.53
N ILE A 157 -11.10 -8.90 -2.17
CA ILE A 157 -10.04 -9.53 -2.96
C ILE A 157 -9.29 -10.58 -2.13
N ARG A 158 -8.94 -10.25 -0.88
CA ARG A 158 -8.22 -11.16 0.03
C ARG A 158 -9.00 -12.42 0.38
N THR A 159 -10.31 -12.49 0.16
CA THR A 159 -11.09 -13.73 0.38
C THR A 159 -10.77 -14.83 -0.62
N HIS A 160 -10.19 -14.48 -1.77
CA HIS A 160 -9.83 -15.44 -2.81
C HIS A 160 -8.40 -15.98 -2.68
N GLY A 161 -7.58 -15.35 -1.85
CA GLY A 161 -6.18 -15.68 -1.66
C GLY A 161 -5.87 -16.40 -0.36
N SER A 162 -4.59 -16.74 -0.17
CA SER A 162 -4.07 -17.33 1.07
C SER A 162 -3.41 -16.32 2.00
N ILE A 163 -3.28 -15.05 1.59
CA ILE A 163 -2.66 -13.98 2.38
C ILE A 163 -3.68 -12.90 2.73
N THR A 164 -3.50 -12.28 3.88
CA THR A 164 -4.35 -11.18 4.37
C THR A 164 -3.87 -9.82 3.90
N GLY A 165 -2.59 -9.69 3.56
CA GLY A 165 -1.92 -8.44 3.26
C GLY A 165 -1.56 -7.61 4.51
N ASN A 166 -1.86 -8.12 5.71
CA ASN A 166 -1.53 -7.51 7.00
C ASN A 166 -0.20 -8.05 7.60
N GLU A 167 0.44 -9.03 6.96
CA GLU A 167 1.62 -9.75 7.49
C GLU A 167 2.90 -8.92 7.50
N LYS A 168 2.97 -7.87 6.67
CA LYS A 168 4.16 -7.01 6.48
C LYS A 168 3.80 -5.52 6.45
N SER A 169 2.70 -5.16 7.12
CA SER A 169 2.21 -3.79 7.29
C SER A 169 3.04 -3.03 8.31
#